data_AF-A0A7W2RBP7-F1
#
_entry.id   AF-A0A7W2RBP7-F1
#
_cell.length_a   1.000
_cell.length_b   1.000
_cell.length_c   1.000
_cell.angle_alpha   90.00
_cell.angle_beta   90.00
_cell.angle_gamma   90.00
#
_symmetry.space_group_name_H-M   'P 1'
#
loop_
_entity.id
_entity.type
_entity.pdbx_description
1 polymer ?
#
loop_
_entity_poly.entity_id
_entity_poly.type
_entity_poly.pdbx_seq_one_letter_code
_entity_poly.pdbx_strand_id
1 'polypeptide(L)'
;MSTELFFIYDTHCPWSFVTTSLVKEIANAYPNITLNLWHCAHYEGDEKVSKKTIDDVEDHVGIEFSHEYVKTLNIEKDSTLSANLIGWVGQKVPHLTLELIEAIQKQHFQQGTPFTHESDFNQIVEEFKLSPPAKVFKEGKIAKEAEFTLQEIYDFQELIGTKALPALLIAHNENLTLLNHNLYLQNPSAIIEAVELEIAKD
;
A
#
# COMPACT_ATOMS: atom_id res chain seq x y z
N MET A 1 -8.06 25.31 -1.45
CA MET A 1 -8.42 24.08 -2.17
C MET A 1 -7.55 22.99 -1.60
N SER A 2 -8.15 21.98 -1.00
CA SER A 2 -7.46 20.81 -0.47
C SER A 2 -7.72 19.66 -1.43
N THR A 3 -6.64 19.01 -1.87
CA THR A 3 -6.70 17.77 -2.63
C THR A 3 -5.97 16.72 -1.81
N GLU A 4 -6.65 15.60 -1.58
CA GLU A 4 -6.13 14.49 -0.81
C GLU A 4 -6.30 13.19 -1.61
N LEU A 5 -5.27 12.36 -1.60
CA LEU A 5 -5.31 11.03 -2.18
C LEU A 5 -5.37 10.00 -1.05
N PHE A 6 -6.38 9.15 -1.09
CA PHE A 6 -6.52 8.02 -0.17
C PHE A 6 -6.14 6.73 -0.90
N PHE A 7 -5.18 6.01 -0.34
CA PHE A 7 -4.78 4.70 -0.83
C PHE A 7 -4.91 3.70 0.32
N ILE A 8 -5.89 2.80 0.22
CA ILE A 8 -6.08 1.70 1.15
C ILE A 8 -5.51 0.44 0.52
N TYR A 9 -4.54 -0.17 1.18
CA TYR A 9 -3.72 -1.22 0.58
C TYR A 9 -3.15 -2.18 1.61
N ASP A 10 -2.59 -3.27 1.11
CA ASP A 10 -1.76 -4.17 1.88
C ASP A 10 -0.42 -4.40 1.18
N THR A 11 0.68 -4.40 1.93
CA THR A 11 2.04 -4.63 1.39
C THR A 11 2.23 -6.00 0.75
N HIS A 12 1.43 -6.99 1.14
CA HIS A 12 1.51 -8.36 0.66
C HIS A 12 0.48 -8.65 -0.44
N CYS A 13 -0.40 -7.70 -0.77
CA CYS A 13 -1.40 -7.85 -1.82
C CYS A 13 -0.79 -7.53 -3.21
N PRO A 14 -0.80 -8.48 -4.17
CA PRO A 14 -0.28 -8.25 -5.52
C PRO A 14 -0.93 -7.08 -6.26
N TRP A 15 -2.25 -6.90 -6.11
CA TRP A 15 -2.97 -5.77 -6.70
C TRP A 15 -2.59 -4.43 -6.06
N SER A 16 -2.31 -4.43 -4.76
CA SER A 16 -1.82 -3.24 -4.06
C SER A 16 -0.44 -2.83 -4.57
N PHE A 17 0.46 -3.79 -4.81
CA PHE A 17 1.78 -3.52 -5.36
C PHE A 17 1.75 -2.82 -6.71
N VAL A 18 0.98 -3.34 -7.68
CA VAL A 18 0.88 -2.70 -8.98
C VAL A 18 0.17 -1.34 -8.91
N THR A 19 -0.77 -1.16 -7.97
CA THR A 19 -1.48 0.10 -7.75
C THR A 19 -0.59 1.18 -7.11
N THR A 20 0.43 0.82 -6.33
CA THR A 20 1.42 1.77 -5.79
C THR A 20 2.09 2.59 -6.90
N SER A 21 2.28 2.01 -8.09
CA SER A 21 2.82 2.76 -9.24
C SER A 21 1.93 3.96 -9.63
N LEU A 22 0.61 3.82 -9.54
CA LEU A 22 -0.34 4.88 -9.83
C LEU A 22 -0.24 6.00 -8.77
N VAL A 23 -0.14 5.61 -7.49
CA VAL A 23 0.05 6.55 -6.37
C VAL A 23 1.32 7.37 -6.56
N LYS A 24 2.40 6.73 -7.02
CA LYS A 24 3.67 7.39 -7.32
C LYS A 24 3.55 8.40 -8.46
N GLU A 25 2.90 8.03 -9.57
CA GLU A 25 2.66 8.96 -10.67
C GLU A 25 1.90 10.20 -10.19
N ILE A 26 0.84 10.01 -9.39
CA ILE A 26 0.04 11.12 -8.83
C ILE A 26 0.90 11.99 -7.90
N ALA A 27 1.65 11.39 -6.98
CA ALA A 27 2.51 12.12 -6.06
C ALA A 27 3.59 12.94 -6.78
N ASN A 28 4.13 12.42 -7.89
CA ASN A 28 5.09 13.12 -8.73
C ASN A 28 4.45 14.30 -9.48
N ALA A 29 3.25 14.12 -10.03
CA ALA A 29 2.52 15.15 -10.76
C ALA A 29 1.97 16.25 -9.84
N TYR A 30 1.62 15.91 -8.60
CA TYR A 30 1.05 16.82 -7.60
C TYR A 30 1.85 16.81 -6.29
N PRO A 31 3.03 17.44 -6.21
CA PRO A 31 3.88 17.41 -5.02
C PRO A 31 3.24 17.97 -3.74
N ASN A 32 2.14 18.73 -3.86
CA ASN A 32 1.41 19.33 -2.75
C ASN A 32 0.13 18.55 -2.37
N ILE A 33 -0.14 17.41 -3.00
CA ILE A 33 -1.29 16.56 -2.63
C ILE A 33 -1.04 15.94 -1.26
N THR A 34 -2.05 15.94 -0.39
CA THR A 34 -1.96 15.20 0.86
C THR A 34 -2.11 13.71 0.55
N LEU A 35 -1.15 12.89 0.97
CA LEU A 35 -1.22 11.44 0.81
C LEU A 35 -1.68 10.78 2.11
N ASN A 36 -2.84 10.14 2.05
CA ASN A 36 -3.39 9.28 3.09
C ASN A 36 -3.14 7.82 2.69
N LEU A 37 -1.98 7.28 3.12
CA LEU A 37 -1.51 5.93 2.77
C LEU A 37 -1.83 4.96 3.91
N TRP A 38 -2.93 4.23 3.77
CA TRP A 38 -3.51 3.43 4.84
C TRP A 38 -3.34 1.92 4.62
N HIS A 39 -2.46 1.32 5.41
CA HIS A 39 -2.22 -0.12 5.41
C HIS A 39 -3.33 -0.84 6.17
N CYS A 40 -4.06 -1.75 5.52
CA CYS A 40 -5.22 -2.43 6.10
C CYS A 40 -4.92 -3.72 6.85
N ALA A 41 -3.66 -4.19 6.82
CA ALA A 41 -3.21 -5.40 7.52
C ALA A 41 -4.12 -6.62 7.22
N HIS A 42 -4.47 -6.78 5.94
CA HIS A 42 -5.40 -7.81 5.48
C HIS A 42 -4.84 -9.22 5.73
N TYR A 43 -3.54 -9.41 5.52
CA TYR A 43 -2.90 -10.71 5.75
C TYR A 43 -2.41 -10.80 7.20
N GLU A 44 -2.97 -11.74 7.98
CA GLU A 44 -2.71 -11.95 9.41
C GLU A 44 -2.06 -13.32 9.73
N GLY A 45 -1.54 -14.03 8.73
CA GLY A 45 -0.88 -15.34 8.89
C GLY A 45 -1.79 -16.55 8.66
N ASP A 46 -2.98 -16.35 8.11
CA ASP A 46 -3.99 -17.38 7.84
C ASP A 46 -4.40 -17.48 6.35
N GLU A 47 -4.06 -16.49 5.53
CA GLU A 47 -4.39 -16.43 4.11
C GLU A 47 -3.17 -16.58 3.19
N LYS A 48 -3.38 -17.20 2.02
CA LYS A 48 -2.37 -17.36 0.98
C LYS A 48 -2.72 -16.51 -0.23
N VAL A 49 -1.70 -16.09 -0.97
CA VAL A 49 -1.89 -15.54 -2.30
C VAL A 49 -1.99 -16.69 -3.30
N SER A 50 -3.12 -16.76 -4.01
CA SER A 50 -3.34 -17.82 -5.00
C SER A 50 -2.47 -17.62 -6.24
N LYS A 51 -2.05 -18.71 -6.89
CA LYS A 51 -1.35 -18.61 -8.19
C LYS A 51 -2.22 -17.90 -9.25
N LYS A 52 -3.54 -18.12 -9.22
CA LYS A 52 -4.47 -17.39 -10.07
C LYS A 52 -4.38 -15.87 -9.88
N THR A 53 -4.28 -15.38 -8.65
CA THR A 53 -4.13 -13.95 -8.39
C THR A 53 -2.85 -13.39 -8.99
N ILE A 54 -1.76 -14.16 -8.93
CA ILE A 54 -0.50 -13.80 -9.55
C ILE A 54 -0.63 -13.74 -11.07
N ASP A 55 -1.16 -14.81 -11.67
CA ASP A 55 -1.37 -14.88 -13.12
C ASP A 55 -2.26 -13.74 -13.62
N ASP A 56 -3.38 -13.46 -12.93
CA ASP A 56 -4.30 -12.38 -13.28
C ASP A 56 -3.61 -10.99 -13.24
N VAL A 57 -2.68 -10.76 -12.29
CA VAL A 57 -1.92 -9.49 -12.20
C VAL A 57 -0.85 -9.39 -13.27
N GLU A 58 -0.09 -10.47 -13.50
CA GLU A 58 0.94 -10.54 -14.53
C GLU A 58 0.33 -10.31 -15.92
N ASP A 59 -0.79 -10.99 -16.22
CA ASP A 59 -1.53 -10.85 -17.48
C ASP A 59 -2.11 -9.44 -17.65
N HIS A 60 -2.63 -8.83 -16.58
CA HIS A 60 -3.24 -7.51 -16.67
C HIS A 60 -2.20 -6.40 -16.85
N VAL A 61 -1.06 -6.48 -16.16
CA VAL A 61 -0.08 -5.37 -16.07
C VAL A 61 1.16 -5.60 -16.94
N GLY A 62 1.40 -6.82 -17.41
CA GLY A 62 2.57 -7.17 -18.23
C GLY A 62 3.88 -7.19 -17.43
N ILE A 63 3.82 -7.62 -16.16
CA ILE A 63 4.99 -7.82 -15.29
C ILE A 63 5.18 -9.30 -14.98
N GLU A 64 6.33 -9.65 -14.43
CA GLU A 64 6.60 -10.98 -13.87
C GLU A 64 7.02 -10.82 -12.41
N PHE A 65 6.38 -11.58 -11.51
CA PHE A 65 6.84 -11.70 -10.13
C PHE A 65 8.08 -12.59 -10.07
N SER A 66 8.97 -12.33 -9.11
CA SER A 66 10.21 -13.10 -9.05
C SER A 66 9.96 -14.56 -8.70
N HIS A 67 10.85 -15.42 -9.17
CA HIS A 67 10.83 -16.83 -8.85
C HIS A 67 10.94 -17.08 -7.34
N GLU A 68 11.71 -16.25 -6.64
CA GLU A 68 11.86 -16.22 -5.19
C GLU A 68 10.51 -16.00 -4.51
N TYR A 69 9.74 -14.99 -4.97
CA TYR A 69 8.41 -14.73 -4.44
C TYR A 69 7.42 -15.85 -4.79
N VAL A 70 7.40 -16.33 -6.03
CA VAL A 70 6.47 -17.38 -6.49
C VAL A 70 6.63 -18.69 -5.69
N LYS A 71 7.83 -19.02 -5.22
CA LYS A 71 8.06 -20.18 -4.33
C LYS A 71 7.32 -20.07 -2.99
N THR A 72 6.99 -18.85 -2.56
CA THR A 72 6.35 -18.59 -1.27
C THR A 72 4.82 -18.65 -1.33
N LEU A 73 4.20 -18.88 -2.49
CA LEU A 73 2.73 -18.83 -2.64
C LEU A 73 1.99 -19.91 -1.82
N ASN A 74 2.67 -21.00 -1.48
CA ASN A 74 2.11 -22.06 -0.62
C ASN A 74 2.21 -21.74 0.88
N ILE A 75 2.76 -20.58 1.24
CA ILE A 75 2.95 -20.12 2.62
C ILE A 75 1.95 -18.99 2.89
N GLU A 76 1.30 -19.06 4.05
CA GLU A 76 0.44 -18.01 4.57
C GLU A 76 1.20 -16.69 4.68
N LYS A 77 0.52 -15.57 4.39
CA LYS A 77 1.10 -14.23 4.41
C LYS A 77 0.74 -13.55 5.72
N ASP A 78 1.67 -12.76 6.25
CA ASP A 78 1.45 -11.93 7.43
C ASP A 78 2.11 -10.57 7.20
N SER A 79 1.27 -9.55 7.11
CA SER A 79 1.65 -8.18 6.85
C SER A 79 1.72 -7.32 8.12
N THR A 80 1.47 -7.92 9.29
CA THR A 80 1.33 -7.24 10.59
C THR A 80 2.53 -6.34 10.91
N LEU A 81 3.76 -6.84 10.78
CA LEU A 81 4.94 -6.05 11.08
C LEU A 81 5.16 -4.91 10.07
N SER A 82 4.79 -5.14 8.80
CA SER A 82 4.82 -4.10 7.78
C SER A 82 3.81 -3.00 8.08
N ALA A 83 2.58 -3.36 8.47
CA ALA A 83 1.55 -2.43 8.91
C ALA A 83 2.03 -1.59 10.12
N ASN A 84 2.66 -2.23 11.10
CA ASN A 84 3.20 -1.55 12.27
C ASN A 84 4.30 -0.54 11.92
N LEU A 85 5.26 -0.94 11.07
CA LEU A 85 6.36 -0.08 10.68
C LEU A 85 5.85 1.12 9.88
N ILE A 86 4.97 0.88 8.92
CA ILE A 86 4.35 1.91 8.10
C ILE A 86 3.50 2.85 8.96
N GLY A 87 2.68 2.33 9.87
CA GLY A 87 1.88 3.16 10.78
C GLY A 87 2.76 4.06 11.66
N TRP A 88 3.89 3.55 12.14
CA TRP A 88 4.87 4.35 12.87
C TRP A 88 5.53 5.42 11.98
N VAL A 89 5.98 5.06 10.77
CA VAL A 89 6.60 6.02 9.83
C VAL A 89 5.60 7.09 9.39
N GLY A 90 4.36 6.72 9.07
CA GLY A 90 3.31 7.67 8.70
C GLY A 90 3.06 8.75 9.75
N GLN A 91 3.20 8.40 11.04
CA GLN A 91 3.04 9.38 12.13
C GLN A 91 4.31 10.17 12.46
N LYS A 92 5.51 9.62 12.23
CA LYS A 92 6.78 10.23 12.66
C LYS A 92 7.54 10.94 11.54
N VAL A 93 7.49 10.39 10.34
CA VAL A 93 8.22 10.84 9.16
C VAL A 93 7.34 10.61 7.91
N PRO A 94 6.17 11.27 7.82
CA PRO A 94 5.18 10.99 6.78
C PRO A 94 5.72 11.09 5.35
N HIS A 95 6.69 11.98 5.10
CA HIS A 95 7.30 12.17 3.78
C HIS A 95 8.07 10.93 3.27
N LEU A 96 8.46 9.99 4.14
CA LEU A 96 9.13 8.75 3.73
C LEU A 96 8.15 7.59 3.50
N THR A 97 6.86 7.77 3.81
CA THR A 97 5.90 6.66 3.85
C THR A 97 5.73 5.99 2.48
N LEU A 98 5.62 6.77 1.41
CA LEU A 98 5.47 6.23 0.06
C LEU A 98 6.71 5.43 -0.37
N GLU A 99 7.91 5.99 -0.15
CA GLU A 99 9.17 5.33 -0.49
C GLU A 99 9.37 4.04 0.34
N LEU A 100 8.97 4.05 1.61
CA LEU A 100 8.99 2.87 2.46
C LEU A 100 8.06 1.76 1.95
N ILE A 101 6.84 2.11 1.51
CA ILE A 101 5.89 1.15 0.93
C ILE A 101 6.50 0.52 -0.32
N GLU A 102 7.06 1.33 -1.22
CA GLU A 102 7.74 0.85 -2.43
C GLU A 102 8.88 -0.10 -2.08
N ALA A 103 9.70 0.22 -1.06
CA ALA A 103 10.82 -0.62 -0.64
C ALA A 103 10.35 -1.97 -0.06
N ILE A 104 9.36 -1.96 0.83
CA ILE A 104 8.78 -3.19 1.41
C ILE A 104 8.18 -4.05 0.30
N GLN A 105 7.33 -3.48 -0.55
CA GLN A 105 6.70 -4.23 -1.64
C GLN A 105 7.74 -4.77 -2.61
N LYS A 106 8.73 -3.97 -3.00
CA LYS A 106 9.81 -4.42 -3.87
C LYS A 106 10.56 -5.61 -3.27
N GLN A 107 10.97 -5.53 -2.02
CA GLN A 107 11.68 -6.62 -1.35
C GLN A 107 10.77 -7.86 -1.19
N HIS A 108 9.48 -7.69 -0.89
CA HIS A 108 8.51 -8.78 -0.82
C HIS A 108 8.35 -9.50 -2.18
N PHE A 109 8.00 -8.76 -3.22
CA PHE A 109 7.62 -9.31 -4.52
C PHE A 109 8.80 -9.64 -5.44
N GLN A 110 9.99 -9.08 -5.19
CA GLN A 110 11.20 -9.37 -5.98
C GLN A 110 12.16 -10.30 -5.26
N GLN A 111 12.20 -10.31 -3.93
CA GLN A 111 13.14 -11.14 -3.15
C GLN A 111 12.45 -12.23 -2.35
N GLY A 112 11.11 -12.24 -2.29
CA GLY A 112 10.35 -13.22 -1.53
C GLY A 112 10.46 -13.05 -0.01
N THR A 113 10.84 -11.86 0.48
CA THR A 113 10.96 -11.60 1.92
C THR A 113 9.58 -11.66 2.59
N PRO A 114 9.39 -12.47 3.66
CA PRO A 114 8.09 -12.65 4.28
C PRO A 114 7.70 -11.52 5.24
N PHE A 115 8.66 -10.74 5.74
CA PHE A 115 8.43 -9.64 6.69
C PHE A 115 7.74 -10.06 7.99
N THR A 116 8.02 -11.27 8.45
CA THR A 116 7.48 -11.86 9.68
C THR A 116 8.41 -11.69 10.87
N HIS A 117 9.66 -11.25 10.65
CA HIS A 117 10.65 -11.02 11.70
C HIS A 117 11.28 -9.63 11.60
N GLU A 118 11.71 -9.06 12.73
CA GLU A 118 12.43 -7.77 12.78
C GLU A 118 13.62 -7.73 11.81
N SER A 119 14.36 -8.83 11.72
CA SER A 119 15.54 -8.95 10.85
C SER A 119 15.24 -8.76 9.36
N ASP A 120 14.02 -9.03 8.93
CA ASP A 120 13.60 -8.87 7.53
C ASP A 120 13.62 -7.39 7.10
N PHE A 121 13.50 -6.48 8.08
CA PHE A 121 13.47 -5.03 7.87
C PHE A 121 14.84 -4.37 8.01
N ASN A 122 15.91 -5.10 8.37
CA ASN A 122 17.22 -4.51 8.66
C ASN A 122 17.73 -3.63 7.52
N GLN A 123 17.67 -4.13 6.28
CA GLN A 123 18.10 -3.39 5.09
C GLN A 123 17.29 -2.10 4.92
N ILE A 124 15.97 -2.18 5.04
CA ILE A 124 15.06 -1.03 4.87
C ILE A 124 15.29 -0.01 5.99
N VAL A 125 15.37 -0.45 7.24
CA VAL A 125 15.60 0.43 8.40
C VAL A 125 16.93 1.17 8.25
N GLU A 126 17.99 0.50 7.78
CA GLU A 126 19.28 1.12 7.51
C GLU A 126 19.23 2.11 6.34
N GLU A 127 18.63 1.73 5.22
CA GLU A 127 18.49 2.57 4.02
C GLU A 127 17.75 3.89 4.32
N PHE A 128 16.62 3.80 5.02
CA PHE A 128 15.79 4.94 5.40
C PHE A 128 16.23 5.64 6.70
N LYS A 129 17.32 5.17 7.33
CA LYS A 129 17.85 5.69 8.61
C LYS A 129 16.78 5.79 9.69
N LEU A 130 15.93 4.78 9.76
CA LEU A 130 14.83 4.70 10.72
C LEU A 130 15.35 4.16 12.06
N SER A 131 14.69 4.56 13.14
CA SER A 131 14.90 3.97 14.48
C SER A 131 13.55 3.60 15.11
N PRO A 132 12.82 2.61 14.56
CA PRO A 132 11.52 2.23 15.10
C PRO A 132 11.68 1.66 16.52
N PRO A 133 10.75 1.92 17.44
CA PRO A 133 10.79 1.31 18.77
C PRO A 133 10.46 -0.19 18.66
N ALA A 134 11.06 -1.02 19.52
CA ALA A 134 10.90 -2.49 19.50
C ALA A 134 9.44 -2.98 19.48
N LYS A 135 8.48 -2.18 19.98
CA LYS A 135 7.05 -2.50 19.93
C LYS A 135 6.49 -2.61 18.50
N VAL A 136 7.13 -1.97 17.51
CA VAL A 136 6.76 -2.05 16.09
C VAL A 136 6.98 -3.47 15.57
N PHE A 137 8.05 -4.12 15.99
CA PHE A 137 8.45 -5.45 15.55
C PHE A 137 7.93 -6.56 16.46
N LYS A 138 6.91 -6.29 17.27
CA LYS A 138 6.30 -7.32 18.12
C LYS A 138 5.42 -8.25 17.28
N GLU A 139 5.93 -9.44 17.00
CA GLU A 139 5.25 -10.49 16.24
C GLU A 139 3.84 -10.81 16.78
N GLY A 140 2.91 -11.07 15.87
CA GLY A 140 1.52 -11.40 16.18
C GLY A 140 0.73 -10.30 16.89
N LYS A 141 1.22 -9.05 16.88
CA LYS A 141 0.52 -7.93 17.50
C LYS A 141 0.55 -6.67 16.63
N ILE A 142 -0.63 -6.15 16.32
CA ILE A 142 -0.78 -4.81 15.76
C ILE A 142 -0.35 -3.77 16.80
N ALA A 143 0.54 -2.87 16.40
CA ALA A 143 1.00 -1.76 17.20
C ALA A 143 -0.07 -0.66 17.22
N LYS A 144 -0.09 0.12 18.31
CA LYS A 144 -1.07 1.20 18.52
C LYS A 144 -1.17 2.16 17.33
N GLU A 145 -0.04 2.48 16.71
CA GLU A 145 0.02 3.32 15.52
C GLU A 145 -0.77 2.74 14.33
N ALA A 146 -0.67 1.43 14.10
CA ALA A 146 -1.44 0.74 13.06
C ALA A 146 -2.91 0.53 13.47
N GLU A 147 -3.23 0.31 14.75
CA GLU A 147 -4.61 0.23 15.24
C GLU A 147 -5.41 1.50 14.88
N PHE A 148 -4.79 2.69 14.98
CA PHE A 148 -5.44 3.94 14.58
C PHE A 148 -5.77 3.98 13.09
N THR A 149 -4.83 3.58 12.23
CA THR A 149 -5.06 3.50 10.78
C THR A 149 -6.14 2.51 10.43
N LEU A 150 -6.20 1.34 11.10
CA LEU A 150 -7.27 0.37 10.88
C LEU A 150 -8.63 0.96 11.24
N GLN A 151 -8.75 1.68 12.36
CA GLN A 151 -10.00 2.36 12.71
C GLN A 151 -10.41 3.40 11.66
N GLU A 152 -9.47 4.21 11.16
CA GLU A 152 -9.72 5.16 10.07
C GLU A 152 -10.23 4.45 8.81
N ILE A 153 -9.62 3.31 8.44
CA ILE A 153 -10.06 2.49 7.30
C ILE A 153 -11.49 1.98 7.52
N TYR A 154 -11.82 1.46 8.71
CA TYR A 154 -13.17 0.96 9.00
C TYR A 154 -14.22 2.05 8.82
N ASP A 155 -14.01 3.21 9.44
CA ASP A 155 -14.94 4.35 9.35
C ASP A 155 -15.06 4.84 7.90
N PHE A 156 -13.95 4.86 7.17
CA PHE A 156 -13.92 5.30 5.77
C PHE A 156 -14.59 4.30 4.83
N GLN A 157 -14.39 2.99 5.04
CA GLN A 157 -15.06 1.92 4.27
C GLN A 157 -16.57 1.91 4.47
N GLU A 158 -17.05 2.25 5.67
CA GLU A 158 -18.47 2.48 5.92
C GLU A 158 -19.02 3.65 5.10
N LEU A 159 -18.26 4.74 4.99
CA LEU A 159 -18.63 5.91 4.19
C LEU A 159 -18.68 5.60 2.68
N ILE A 160 -17.66 4.91 2.14
CA ILE A 160 -17.55 4.66 0.69
C ILE A 160 -18.32 3.42 0.22
N GLY A 161 -18.86 2.61 1.16
CA GLY A 161 -19.70 1.46 0.86
C GLY A 161 -18.98 0.27 0.22
N THR A 162 -17.65 0.17 0.35
CA THR A 162 -16.86 -0.95 -0.18
C THR A 162 -15.70 -1.30 0.73
N LYS A 163 -15.36 -2.59 0.77
CA LYS A 163 -14.17 -3.13 1.45
C LYS A 163 -13.15 -3.71 0.47
N ALA A 164 -13.33 -3.48 -0.83
CA ALA A 164 -12.43 -3.98 -1.86
C ALA A 164 -11.05 -3.33 -1.73
N LEU A 165 -10.00 -4.12 -1.95
CA LEU A 165 -8.61 -3.71 -1.86
C LEU A 165 -7.87 -4.06 -3.16
N PRO A 166 -6.96 -3.20 -3.63
CA PRO A 166 -6.72 -1.84 -3.13
C PRO A 166 -7.89 -0.90 -3.44
N ALA A 167 -8.02 0.17 -2.65
CA ALA A 167 -8.91 1.29 -2.96
C ALA A 167 -8.09 2.56 -3.16
N LEU A 168 -8.36 3.28 -4.24
CA LEU A 168 -7.70 4.54 -4.57
C LEU A 168 -8.77 5.61 -4.76
N LEU A 169 -8.77 6.64 -3.93
CA LEU A 169 -9.77 7.70 -3.97
C LEU A 169 -9.10 9.06 -3.96
N ILE A 170 -9.73 10.03 -4.60
CA ILE A 170 -9.35 11.43 -4.52
C ILE A 170 -10.46 12.21 -3.84
N ALA A 171 -10.11 12.94 -2.78
CA ALA A 171 -10.95 13.98 -2.23
C ALA A 171 -10.49 15.32 -2.79
N HIS A 172 -11.42 16.08 -3.36
CA HIS A 172 -11.19 17.45 -3.79
C HIS A 172 -12.33 18.31 -3.29
N ASN A 173 -12.02 19.26 -2.41
CA ASN A 173 -13.02 20.07 -1.69
C ASN A 173 -14.05 19.18 -0.97
N GLU A 174 -15.33 19.20 -1.35
CA GLU A 174 -16.40 18.39 -0.74
C GLU A 174 -16.69 17.09 -1.50
N ASN A 175 -15.97 16.83 -2.60
CA ASN A 175 -16.17 15.66 -3.44
C ASN A 175 -15.17 14.56 -3.11
N LEU A 176 -15.66 13.32 -3.01
CA LEU A 176 -14.85 12.12 -2.87
C LEU A 176 -15.14 11.19 -4.04
N THR A 177 -14.13 10.94 -4.88
CA THR A 177 -14.24 10.11 -6.08
C THR A 177 -13.36 8.87 -5.98
N LEU A 178 -13.94 7.69 -6.22
CA LEU A 178 -13.19 6.45 -6.41
C LEU A 178 -12.50 6.46 -7.79
N LEU A 179 -11.17 6.41 -7.79
CA LEU A 179 -10.38 6.23 -8.99
C LEU A 179 -10.34 4.74 -9.33
N ASN A 180 -10.90 4.36 -10.48
CA ASN A 180 -10.85 2.97 -10.96
C ASN A 180 -9.43 2.62 -11.42
N HIS A 181 -8.58 2.25 -10.46
CA HIS A 181 -7.17 1.94 -10.64
C HIS A 181 -6.92 0.92 -11.76
N ASN A 182 -7.81 -0.06 -11.93
CA ASN A 182 -7.68 -1.13 -12.94
C ASN A 182 -7.54 -0.60 -14.37
N LEU A 183 -8.12 0.58 -14.67
CA LEU A 183 -8.04 1.19 -16.01
C LEU A 183 -6.64 1.72 -16.35
N TYR A 184 -5.80 1.95 -15.35
CA TYR A 184 -4.53 2.65 -15.51
C TYR A 184 -3.31 1.76 -15.25
N LEU A 185 -3.49 0.53 -14.77
CA LEU A 185 -2.36 -0.33 -14.40
C LEU A 185 -1.41 -0.64 -15.57
N GLN A 186 -1.90 -0.73 -16.81
CA GLN A 186 -1.07 -0.92 -18.00
C GLN A 186 -0.30 0.33 -18.44
N ASN A 187 -0.79 1.51 -18.07
CA ASN A 187 -0.16 2.79 -18.39
C ASN A 187 -0.34 3.76 -17.21
N PRO A 188 0.47 3.62 -16.15
CA PRO A 188 0.29 4.36 -14.90
C PRO A 188 0.13 5.88 -15.06
N SER A 189 0.88 6.50 -15.96
CA SER A 189 0.82 7.95 -16.18
C SER A 189 -0.55 8.45 -16.69
N ALA A 190 -1.37 7.57 -17.28
CA ALA A 190 -2.71 7.93 -17.72
C ALA A 190 -3.68 8.24 -16.56
N ILE A 191 -3.35 7.84 -15.33
CA ILE A 191 -4.17 8.20 -14.16
C ILE A 191 -4.17 9.71 -13.90
N ILE A 192 -3.15 10.43 -14.35
CA ILE A 192 -3.05 11.88 -14.16
C ILE A 192 -4.23 12.61 -14.82
N GLU A 193 -4.64 12.18 -16.01
CA GLU A 193 -5.81 12.76 -16.69
C GLU A 193 -7.09 12.58 -15.86
N ALA A 194 -7.25 11.43 -15.20
CA ALA A 194 -8.39 11.19 -14.32
C ALA A 194 -8.37 12.11 -13.10
N VAL A 195 -7.20 12.31 -12.50
CA VAL A 195 -7.01 13.24 -11.38
C VAL A 195 -7.28 14.69 -11.81
N GLU A 196 -6.79 15.11 -12.98
CA GLU A 196 -7.06 16.44 -13.54
C GLU A 196 -8.56 16.68 -13.73
N LEU A 197 -9.28 15.69 -14.24
CA LEU A 197 -10.74 15.78 -14.41
C LEU A 197 -11.47 15.92 -13.08
N GLU A 198 -11.03 15.24 -12.02
CA GLU A 198 -11.64 15.39 -10.69
C GLU A 198 -11.32 16.73 -10.04
N ILE A 199 -10.08 17.24 -10.19
CA ILE A 199 -9.68 18.56 -9.68
C ILE A 199 -10.37 19.69 -10.45
N ALA A 200 -10.55 19.53 -11.77
CA ALA A 200 -11.21 20.54 -12.60
C ALA A 200 -12.72 20.68 -12.35
N LYS A 201 -13.32 19.77 -11.56
CA LYS A 201 -14.74 19.86 -11.19
C LYS A 201 -15.02 20.99 -10.20
N ASP A 202 -14.01 21.57 -9.54
CA ASP A 202 -14.16 22.73 -8.62
C ASP A 202 -12.93 23.65 -8.50
#